data_AF-A0A7C4UAM6-F1
#
_entry.id   AF-A0A7C4UAM6-F1
#
_cell.length_a   1.000
_cell.length_b   1.000
_cell.length_c   1.000
_cell.angle_alpha   90.00
_cell.angle_beta   90.00
_cell.angle_gamma   90.00
#
_symmetry.space_group_name_H-M   'P 1'
#
loop_
_entity.id
_entity.type
_entity.pdbx_description
1 polymer ?
#
loop_
_entity_poly.entity_id
_entity_poly.type
_entity_poly.pdbx_seq_one_letter_code
_entity_poly.pdbx_strand_id
1 'polypeptide(L)'
;MLCRHCKRTRSNRPRGLCWSCYYAPGVRERYPSTSKFARRGVGDFLGKTPLPQIPTLAPPGTEAKIRILAERASRRETLWHPDDASLTSGVPAECRAG
;
A
#
# COMPACT_ATOMS: atom_id res chain seq x y z
N MET A 1 3.23 -3.29 -30.78
CA MET A 1 1.85 -3.09 -30.28
C MET A 1 1.39 -1.65 -30.52
N LEU A 2 0.09 -1.42 -30.69
CA LEU A 2 -0.49 -0.07 -30.90
C LEU A 2 -0.61 0.69 -29.57
N CYS A 3 -0.60 2.02 -29.65
CA CYS A 3 -0.80 2.91 -28.51
C CYS A 3 -2.09 2.57 -27.76
N ARG A 4 -2.01 2.36 -26.45
CA ARG A 4 -3.15 2.00 -25.60
C ARG A 4 -4.22 3.10 -25.51
N HIS A 5 -3.87 4.35 -25.80
CA HIS A 5 -4.81 5.48 -25.79
C HIS A 5 -5.44 5.72 -27.16
N CYS A 6 -4.65 6.11 -28.16
CA CYS A 6 -5.20 6.49 -29.44
C CYS A 6 -5.43 5.34 -30.41
N LYS A 7 -4.84 4.16 -30.18
CA LYS A 7 -4.90 2.96 -31.05
C LYS A 7 -4.46 3.17 -32.51
N ARG A 8 -3.96 4.36 -32.88
CA ARG A 8 -3.61 4.74 -34.26
C ARG A 8 -2.16 4.49 -34.61
N THR A 9 -1.23 4.75 -33.68
CA THR A 9 0.22 4.64 -33.91
C THR A 9 0.83 3.55 -33.05
N ARG A 10 2.03 3.07 -33.44
CA ARG A 10 2.79 2.12 -32.62
C ARG A 10 3.15 2.76 -31.28
N SER A 11 3.01 1.99 -30.20
CA SER A 11 3.48 2.42 -28.88
C SER A 11 5.01 2.42 -28.86
N ASN A 12 5.61 3.51 -28.42
CA ASN A 12 7.07 3.66 -28.30
C ASN A 12 7.49 4.29 -26.96
N ARG A 13 6.55 4.51 -26.03
CA ARG A 13 6.78 5.07 -24.70
C ARG A 13 6.28 4.12 -23.60
N PRO A 14 6.77 4.29 -22.34
CA PRO A 14 6.25 3.55 -21.19
C PRO A 14 4.73 3.65 -21.08
N ARG A 15 4.13 2.70 -20.35
CA ARG A 15 2.66 2.55 -20.23
C ARG A 15 1.97 2.12 -21.51
N GLY A 16 2.71 1.80 -22.58
CA GLY A 16 2.17 1.37 -23.88
C GLY A 16 1.57 2.52 -24.69
N LEU A 17 2.14 3.72 -24.59
CA LEU A 17 1.66 4.92 -25.27
C LEU A 17 2.57 5.32 -26.45
N CYS A 18 2.05 6.12 -27.38
CA CYS A 18 2.87 6.85 -28.35
C CYS A 18 3.34 8.19 -27.74
N TRP A 19 4.28 8.86 -28.41
CA TRP A 19 4.85 10.13 -27.96
C TRP A 19 3.78 11.20 -27.66
N SER A 20 2.86 11.44 -28.59
CA SER A 20 1.79 12.44 -28.44
C SER A 20 0.87 12.14 -27.25
N CYS A 21 0.43 10.88 -27.11
CA CYS A 21 -0.42 10.49 -25.99
C CYS A 21 0.33 10.45 -24.65
N TYR A 22 1.65 10.24 -24.66
CA TYR A 22 2.45 10.23 -23.44
C TYR A 22 2.60 11.63 -22.84
N TYR A 23 2.71 12.67 -23.67
CA TYR A 23 2.84 14.07 -23.21
C TYR A 23 1.52 14.83 -23.17
N ALA A 24 0.43 14.24 -23.67
CA ALA A 24 -0.90 14.83 -23.56
C ALA A 24 -1.32 14.94 -22.07
N PRO A 25 -1.66 16.14 -21.58
CA PRO A 25 -2.11 16.35 -20.21
C PRO A 25 -3.28 15.44 -19.84
N GLY A 26 -3.19 14.74 -18.71
CA GLY A 26 -4.25 13.87 -18.20
C GLY A 26 -4.43 12.55 -18.96
N VAL A 27 -3.69 12.30 -20.04
CA VAL A 27 -3.69 10.99 -20.72
C VAL A 27 -2.75 10.04 -20.01
N ARG A 28 -1.53 10.48 -19.72
CA ARG A 28 -0.48 9.65 -19.09
C ARG A 28 -0.91 9.11 -17.73
N GLU A 29 -1.65 9.91 -16.97
CA GLU A 29 -2.12 9.62 -15.61
C GLU A 29 -3.19 8.51 -15.59
N ARG A 30 -3.92 8.30 -16.69
CA ARG A 30 -4.94 7.23 -16.82
C ARG A 30 -4.34 5.83 -16.95
N TYR A 31 -3.03 5.73 -17.18
CA TYR A 31 -2.36 4.45 -17.39
C TYR A 31 -1.35 4.20 -16.27
N PRO A 32 -1.48 3.08 -15.53
CA PRO A 32 -0.54 2.76 -14.46
C PRO A 32 0.88 2.61 -15.02
N SER A 33 1.86 3.00 -14.21
CA SER A 33 3.26 2.78 -14.54
C SER A 33 3.55 1.28 -14.63
N THR A 34 4.21 0.87 -15.72
CA THR A 34 4.51 -0.55 -15.99
C THR A 34 5.92 -0.97 -15.53
N SER A 35 6.68 -0.07 -14.92
CA SER A 35 8.03 -0.38 -14.43
C SER A 35 7.98 -1.20 -13.14
N LYS A 36 8.89 -2.17 -12.99
CA LYS A 36 9.10 -2.89 -11.72
C LYS A 36 9.54 -1.97 -10.57
N PHE A 37 10.17 -0.84 -10.90
CA PHE A 37 10.60 0.18 -9.94
C PHE A 37 9.55 1.27 -9.69
N ALA A 38 8.36 1.15 -10.27
CA ALA A 38 7.30 2.12 -10.04
C ALA A 38 6.81 2.00 -8.58
N ARG A 39 6.86 3.12 -7.85
CA ARG A 39 6.19 3.24 -6.54
C ARG A 39 4.69 3.03 -6.73
N ARG A 40 4.13 2.07 -6.01
CA ARG A 40 2.71 1.67 -6.03
C ARG A 40 2.25 1.51 -4.59
N GLY A 41 0.97 1.76 -4.33
CA GLY A 41 0.39 1.66 -3.00
C GLY A 41 0.63 2.90 -2.13
N VAL A 42 0.40 2.74 -0.83
CA VAL A 42 0.65 3.77 0.18
C VAL A 42 2.17 3.92 0.36
N GLY A 43 2.66 5.15 0.41
CA GLY A 43 4.08 5.40 0.68
C GLY A 43 4.49 4.94 2.08
N ASP A 44 5.78 4.72 2.27
CA ASP A 44 6.41 4.43 3.57
C ASP A 44 6.64 5.69 4.44
N PHE A 45 6.45 6.89 3.84
CA PHE A 45 6.52 8.23 4.46
C PHE A 45 7.82 8.61 5.16
N LEU A 46 8.86 7.75 5.10
CA LEU A 46 10.25 7.94 5.57
C LEU A 46 10.41 9.15 6.52
N GLY A 47 10.17 8.95 7.81
CA GLY A 47 10.27 10.03 8.80
C GLY A 47 9.48 9.77 10.08
N LYS A 48 9.33 10.80 10.90
CA LYS A 48 8.47 10.77 12.10
C LYS A 48 7.02 10.90 11.67
N THR A 49 6.22 9.86 11.89
CA THR A 49 4.76 9.90 11.75
C THR A 49 4.10 10.03 13.12
N PRO A 50 2.92 10.68 13.22
CA PRO A 50 2.18 10.75 14.47
C PRO A 50 1.75 9.36 14.95
N LEU A 51 1.73 9.18 16.26
CA LEU A 51 1.18 7.99 16.90
C LEU A 51 -0.35 7.97 16.71
N PRO A 52 -0.98 6.83 16.37
CA PRO A 52 -2.43 6.74 16.29
C PRO A 52 -3.06 7.01 17.66
N GLN A 53 -4.17 7.74 17.71
CA GLN A 53 -4.78 8.16 18.99
C GLN A 53 -5.35 7.00 19.81
N ILE A 54 -5.72 5.90 19.17
CA ILE A 54 -6.41 4.77 19.81
C ILE A 54 -5.63 3.47 19.50
N PRO A 55 -5.24 2.69 20.53
CA PRO A 55 -4.69 1.35 20.33
C PRO A 55 -5.74 0.40 19.78
N THR A 56 -5.32 -0.65 19.07
CA THR A 56 -6.25 -1.69 18.62
C THR A 56 -6.14 -2.95 19.47
N LEU A 57 -7.30 -3.48 19.83
CA LEU A 57 -7.44 -4.79 20.47
C LEU A 57 -7.42 -5.95 19.47
N ALA A 58 -7.38 -5.68 18.16
CA ALA A 58 -7.34 -6.72 17.14
C ALA A 58 -6.03 -7.53 17.26
N PRO A 59 -6.09 -8.86 17.44
CA PRO A 59 -4.89 -9.68 17.58
C PRO A 59 -4.01 -9.64 16.33
N PRO A 60 -2.68 -9.77 16.48
CA PRO A 60 -1.77 -9.92 15.34
C PRO A 60 -2.19 -11.08 14.42
N GLY A 61 -2.08 -10.88 13.10
CA GLY A 61 -2.43 -11.90 12.09
C GLY A 61 -3.92 -11.95 11.70
N THR A 62 -4.79 -11.21 12.39
CA THR A 62 -6.21 -11.13 12.01
C THR A 62 -6.47 -10.13 10.89
N GLU A 63 -7.50 -10.38 10.08
CA GLU A 63 -7.96 -9.44 9.05
C GLU A 63 -8.37 -8.07 9.65
N ALA A 64 -8.96 -8.09 10.85
CA ALA A 64 -9.32 -6.88 11.58
C ALA A 64 -8.08 -6.01 11.87
N LYS A 65 -6.96 -6.63 12.30
CA LYS A 65 -5.70 -5.92 12.51
C LYS A 65 -5.16 -5.36 11.20
N ILE A 66 -5.16 -6.14 10.12
CA ILE A 66 -4.68 -5.71 8.80
C ILE A 66 -5.45 -4.47 8.30
N ARG A 67 -6.78 -4.45 8.44
CA ARG A 67 -7.61 -3.31 8.04
C ARG A 67 -7.24 -2.02 8.79
N ILE A 68 -7.00 -2.11 10.10
CA ILE A 68 -6.61 -0.97 10.94
C ILE A 68 -5.22 -0.46 10.54
N LEU A 69 -4.27 -1.36 10.29
CA LEU A 69 -2.93 -0.97 9.84
C LEU A 69 -2.97 -0.28 8.47
N ALA A 70 -3.81 -0.74 7.55
CA ALA A 70 -4.00 -0.11 6.24
C ALA A 70 -4.62 1.30 6.37
N GLU A 71 -5.58 1.48 7.28
CA GLU A 71 -6.16 2.79 7.58
C GLU A 71 -5.13 3.75 8.17
N ARG A 72 -4.35 3.33 9.18
CA ARG A 72 -3.24 4.10 9.76
C ARG A 72 -2.21 4.51 8.70
N ALA A 73 -1.83 3.58 7.83
CA ALA A 73 -0.94 3.85 6.71
C ALA A 73 -1.51 4.95 5.80
N SER A 74 -2.79 4.88 5.45
CA SER A 74 -3.44 5.89 4.59
C SER A 74 -3.45 7.29 5.23
N ARG A 75 -3.50 7.36 6.57
CA ARG A 75 -3.44 8.60 7.38
C ARG A 75 -2.03 9.08 7.67
N ARG A 76 -1.00 8.35 7.22
CA ARG A 76 0.41 8.64 7.52
C ARG A 76 0.72 8.60 9.02
N GLU A 77 0.04 7.74 9.77
CA GLU A 77 0.32 7.48 11.18
C GLU A 77 1.39 6.37 11.30
N THR A 78 1.97 6.19 12.49
CA THR A 78 2.72 4.97 12.77
C THR A 78 1.79 3.77 12.66
N LEU A 79 2.28 2.68 12.06
CA LEU A 79 1.47 1.46 11.93
C LEU A 79 1.12 0.88 13.31
N TRP A 80 2.04 0.96 14.24
CA TRP A 80 1.94 0.33 15.55
C TRP A 80 1.71 1.37 16.65
N HIS A 81 0.89 1.00 17.62
CA HIS A 81 0.78 1.66 18.92
C HIS A 81 1.41 0.77 20.00
N PRO A 82 2.13 1.30 21.01
CA PRO A 82 2.69 0.51 22.11
C PRO A 82 1.67 -0.39 22.81
N ASP A 83 0.45 0.13 23.01
CA ASP A 83 -0.64 -0.57 23.68
C ASP A 83 -1.55 -1.39 22.73
N ASP A 84 -1.12 -1.63 21.49
CA ASP A 84 -1.82 -2.57 20.61
C ASP A 84 -1.78 -4.01 21.18
N ALA A 85 -2.83 -4.80 20.94
CA ALA A 85 -2.86 -6.21 21.34
C ALA A 85 -1.66 -7.01 20.80
N SER A 86 -1.07 -7.85 21.65
CA SER A 86 0.09 -8.69 21.38
C SER A 86 -0.30 -10.19 21.36
N LEU A 87 0.56 -11.05 20.81
CA LEU A 87 0.30 -12.50 20.81
C LEU A 87 0.28 -13.08 22.24
N THR A 88 0.93 -12.43 23.20
CA THR A 88 1.04 -12.87 24.60
C THR A 88 -0.14 -12.45 25.48
N SER A 89 -1.00 -11.54 25.03
CA SER A 89 -2.12 -11.03 25.84
C SER A 89 -3.35 -11.94 25.87
N GLY A 90 -3.24 -13.18 25.37
CA GLY A 90 -4.37 -14.13 25.30
C GLY A 90 -4.03 -15.62 25.29
N VAL A 91 -2.83 -16.04 25.71
CA VAL A 91 -2.46 -17.47 25.78
C VAL A 91 -2.55 -17.96 27.23
N PRO A 92 -3.47 -18.87 27.59
CA PRO A 92 -3.36 -19.63 28.83
C PRO A 92 -2.08 -20.48 28.76
N ALA A 93 -1.25 -20.41 29.80
CA ALA A 93 0.10 -20.91 29.78
C ALA A 93 0.21 -22.45 29.91
N GLU A 94 -0.41 -23.28 29.07
CA GLU A 94 -0.33 -24.74 29.28
C GLU A 94 -0.29 -25.57 28.00
N CYS A 95 0.90 -26.08 27.68
CA CYS A 95 1.13 -27.44 27.15
C CYS A 95 2.59 -27.80 27.49
N ARG A 96 2.85 -28.19 28.76
CA ARG A 96 4.10 -28.91 29.08
C ARG A 96 3.90 -30.35 28.61
N ALA A 97 4.66 -30.76 27.61
CA ALA A 97 4.75 -32.16 27.21
C ALA A 97 5.26 -32.99 28.40
N GLY A 98 4.50 -34.01 28.77
CA GLY A 98 4.95 -35.10 29.64
C GLY A 98 5.71 -36.15 28.85
#